data_AF-A0A7J2JRI6-F1
#
_entry.id   AF-A0A7J2JRI6-F1
#
_cell.length_a   1.000
_cell.length_b   1.000
_cell.length_c   1.000
_cell.angle_alpha   90.00
_cell.angle_beta   90.00
_cell.angle_gamma   90.00
#
_symmetry.space_group_name_H-M   'P 1'
#
loop_
_entity.id
_entity.type
_entity.pdbx_description
1 polymer ?
#
loop_
_entity_poly.entity_id
_entity_poly.type
_entity_poly.pdbx_seq_one_letter_code
_entity_poly.pdbx_strand_id
1 'polypeptide(L)'
;MSIVVKMILRDFTTRRTRTFLTLLGVAIGIAMMVTLGAISEGTSAQLQRSFSEMADFMVSPSRGFAMGNRMDEHYLDVIRTYPEVRAASAYLGGMMFVDGDISLVVGAEEEIFSVISVELGEGRLPNWSNPEMVLGFAAAREMRVEVGDTVEIS
;
A
#
# COMPACT_ATOMS: atom_id res chain seq x y z
N MET A 1 3.67 34.19 -45.62
CA MET A 1 4.00 33.25 -44.52
C MET A 1 4.53 31.89 -45.03
N SER A 2 3.87 31.25 -46.01
CA SER A 2 4.26 29.93 -46.56
C SER A 2 5.69 29.84 -47.17
N ILE A 3 6.15 30.87 -47.87
CA ILE A 3 7.48 30.86 -48.55
C ILE A 3 8.63 30.80 -47.53
N VAL A 4 8.52 31.54 -46.43
CA VAL A 4 9.55 31.60 -45.38
C VAL A 4 9.68 30.24 -44.68
N VAL A 5 8.56 29.58 -44.39
CA VAL A 5 8.52 28.23 -43.81
C VAL A 5 9.20 27.20 -44.75
N LYS A 6 8.93 27.29 -46.06
CA LYS A 6 9.54 26.42 -47.07
C LYS A 6 11.07 26.60 -47.16
N MET A 7 11.55 27.82 -46.98
CA MET A 7 12.97 28.16 -46.98
C MET A 7 13.67 27.61 -45.71
N ILE A 8 13.04 27.78 -44.55
CA ILE A 8 13.53 27.26 -43.26
C ILE A 8 13.61 25.72 -43.27
N LEU A 9 12.58 25.03 -43.77
CA LEU A 9 12.57 23.56 -43.89
C LEU A 9 13.69 23.04 -44.80
N ARG A 10 14.04 23.78 -45.87
CA ARG A 10 15.13 23.42 -46.77
C ARG A 10 16.50 23.58 -46.10
N ASP A 11 16.68 24.62 -45.28
CA ASP A 11 17.91 24.85 -44.53
C ASP A 11 18.14 23.82 -43.41
N PHE A 12 17.06 23.29 -42.83
CA PHE A 12 17.15 22.14 -41.91
C PHE A 12 17.69 20.87 -42.60
N THR A 13 17.37 20.67 -43.89
CA THR A 13 17.83 19.50 -44.65
C THR A 13 19.26 19.60 -45.19
N THR A 14 19.89 20.77 -45.23
CA THR A 14 21.30 20.94 -45.63
C THR A 14 22.29 20.75 -44.48
N ARG A 15 21.86 20.95 -43.21
CA ARG A 15 22.70 20.76 -42.01
C ARG A 15 22.16 19.67 -41.07
N ARG A 16 21.79 18.52 -41.65
CA ARG A 16 21.06 17.42 -40.97
C ARG A 16 21.65 17.02 -39.62
N THR A 17 22.97 16.84 -39.52
CA THR A 17 23.61 16.35 -38.29
C THR A 17 23.46 17.33 -37.13
N ARG A 18 23.70 18.63 -37.37
CA ARG A 18 23.62 19.66 -36.32
C ARG A 18 22.19 19.85 -35.83
N THR A 19 21.24 19.90 -36.77
CA THR A 19 19.81 19.99 -36.47
C THR A 19 19.32 18.76 -35.70
N PHE A 20 19.74 17.57 -36.11
CA PHE A 20 19.34 16.33 -35.44
C PHE A 20 19.85 16.30 -34.00
N LEU A 21 21.12 16.61 -33.77
CA LEU A 21 21.72 16.66 -32.43
C LEU A 21 21.05 17.68 -31.51
N THR A 22 20.69 18.86 -32.02
CA THR A 22 19.99 19.89 -31.22
C THR A 22 18.56 19.50 -30.91
N LEU A 23 17.82 18.98 -31.90
CA LEU A 23 16.45 18.51 -31.70
C LEU A 23 16.43 17.34 -30.71
N LEU A 24 17.37 16.42 -30.82
CA LEU A 24 17.51 15.28 -29.93
C LEU A 24 17.81 15.73 -28.48
N GLY A 25 18.73 16.68 -28.29
CA GLY A 25 19.03 17.22 -26.96
C GLY A 25 17.82 17.89 -26.30
N VAL A 26 17.08 18.71 -27.06
CA VAL A 26 15.86 19.37 -26.56
C VAL A 26 14.76 18.35 -26.26
N ALA A 27 14.55 17.38 -27.15
CA ALA A 27 13.55 16.34 -26.96
C ALA A 27 13.84 15.48 -25.72
N ILE A 28 15.10 15.06 -25.53
CA ILE A 28 15.51 14.31 -24.34
C ILE A 28 15.33 15.16 -23.07
N GLY A 29 15.71 16.44 -23.10
CA GLY A 29 15.56 17.33 -21.95
C GLY A 29 14.10 17.49 -21.51
N ILE A 30 13.19 17.76 -22.45
CA ILE A 30 11.76 17.89 -22.17
C ILE A 30 11.18 16.54 -21.71
N ALA A 31 11.55 15.44 -22.36
CA ALA A 31 11.10 14.11 -21.97
C ALA A 31 11.53 13.77 -20.53
N MET A 32 12.77 14.07 -20.14
CA MET A 32 13.26 13.87 -18.78
C MET A 32 12.49 14.72 -17.77
N MET A 33 12.23 16.00 -18.06
CA MET A 33 11.46 16.87 -17.17
C MET A 33 10.04 16.34 -16.94
N VAL A 34 9.34 15.96 -18.01
CA VAL A 34 7.98 15.41 -17.91
C VAL A 34 7.98 14.07 -17.17
N THR A 35 8.93 13.18 -17.48
CA THR A 35 9.03 11.87 -16.82
C THR A 35 9.30 12.01 -15.33
N LEU A 36 10.24 12.88 -14.93
CA LEU A 36 10.53 13.13 -13.52
C LEU A 36 9.32 13.75 -12.79
N GLY A 37 8.61 14.68 -13.44
CA GLY A 37 7.37 15.24 -12.91
C GLY A 37 6.30 14.17 -12.64
N ALA A 38 6.07 13.31 -13.63
CA ALA A 38 5.10 12.21 -13.51
C ALA A 38 5.52 11.19 -12.44
N ILE A 39 6.81 10.84 -12.35
CA ILE A 39 7.34 9.96 -11.30
C ILE A 39 7.14 10.59 -9.92
N SER A 40 7.48 11.88 -9.78
CA SER A 40 7.33 12.62 -8.53
C SER A 40 5.88 12.59 -8.05
N GLU A 41 4.94 12.99 -8.91
CA GLU A 41 3.52 13.01 -8.59
C GLU A 41 2.96 11.60 -8.33
N GLY A 42 3.31 10.63 -9.17
CA GLY A 42 2.90 9.24 -8.99
C GLY A 42 3.40 8.63 -7.68
N THR A 43 4.65 8.93 -7.32
CA THR A 43 5.25 8.47 -6.05
C THR A 43 4.57 9.13 -4.86
N SER A 44 4.35 10.45 -4.90
CA SER A 44 3.63 11.16 -3.83
C SER A 44 2.20 10.63 -3.66
N ALA A 45 1.47 10.42 -4.76
CA ALA A 45 0.11 9.88 -4.71
C ALA A 45 0.08 8.44 -4.19
N GLN A 46 1.05 7.62 -4.57
CA GLN A 46 1.16 6.24 -4.07
C GLN A 46 1.48 6.22 -2.58
N LEU A 47 2.44 7.05 -2.12
CA LEU A 47 2.76 7.15 -0.70
C LEU A 47 1.55 7.62 0.10
N GLN A 48 0.85 8.67 -0.34
CA GLN A 48 -0.35 9.15 0.35
C GLN A 48 -1.42 8.06 0.49
N ARG A 49 -1.68 7.28 -0.58
CA ARG A 49 -2.62 6.15 -0.54
C ARG A 49 -2.17 5.09 0.46
N SER A 50 -0.91 4.65 0.36
CA SER A 50 -0.36 3.64 1.27
C SER A 50 -0.35 4.09 2.74
N PHE A 51 -0.10 5.37 3.02
CA PHE A 51 -0.19 5.90 4.38
C PHE A 51 -1.63 6.05 4.87
N SER A 52 -2.59 6.38 3.99
CA SER A 52 -4.00 6.50 4.36
C SER A 52 -4.67 5.15 4.66
N GLU A 53 -4.14 4.06 4.12
CA GLU A 53 -4.62 2.70 4.37
C GLU A 53 -4.09 2.12 5.69
N MET A 54 -3.04 2.72 6.25
CA MET A 54 -2.40 2.33 7.51
C MET A 54 -3.01 3.06 8.70
N ALA A 55 -2.92 2.47 9.89
CA ALA A 55 -3.24 3.15 11.14
C ALA A 55 -2.31 4.36 11.36
N ASP A 56 -2.86 5.48 11.83
CA ASP A 56 -2.10 6.72 12.09
C ASP A 56 -0.98 6.49 13.14
N PHE A 57 -1.27 5.67 14.16
CA PHE A 57 -0.34 5.31 15.23
C PHE A 57 -0.46 3.84 15.61
N MET A 58 0.68 3.22 15.89
CA MET A 58 0.75 1.90 16.50
C MET A 58 1.48 1.99 17.84
N VAL A 59 0.82 1.54 18.91
CA VAL A 59 1.39 1.53 20.26
C VAL A 59 1.90 0.12 20.56
N SER A 60 3.15 0.01 20.96
CA SER A 60 3.80 -1.27 21.26
C SER A 60 4.45 -1.26 22.65
N PRO A 61 4.60 -2.41 23.31
CA PRO A 61 5.42 -2.54 24.51
C PRO A 61 6.84 -2.00 24.27
N SER A 62 7.48 -1.46 25.31
CA SER A 62 8.84 -0.92 25.23
C SER A 62 9.90 -1.96 24.82
N ARG A 63 9.61 -3.25 25.00
CA ARG A 63 10.44 -4.38 24.58
C ARG A 63 10.14 -4.88 23.16
N GLY A 64 9.27 -4.19 22.41
CA GLY A 64 8.85 -4.51 21.05
C GLY A 64 7.81 -5.64 20.96
N PHE A 65 7.51 -6.08 19.75
CA PHE A 65 6.53 -7.14 19.44
C PHE A 65 7.04 -8.57 19.67
N ALA A 66 8.14 -8.75 20.41
CA ALA A 66 8.67 -10.08 20.67
C ALA A 66 7.67 -10.95 21.45
N MET A 67 7.64 -12.25 21.13
CA MET A 67 6.81 -13.24 21.80
C MET A 67 6.98 -13.16 23.32
N GLY A 68 5.86 -12.98 24.04
CA GLY A 68 5.82 -12.86 25.49
C GLY A 68 5.76 -11.42 26.02
N ASN A 69 5.96 -10.40 25.18
CA ASN A 69 5.67 -9.02 25.55
C ASN A 69 4.17 -8.78 25.47
N ARG A 70 3.55 -8.51 26.62
CA ARG A 70 2.11 -8.27 26.73
C ARG A 70 1.89 -6.81 27.11
N MET A 71 0.88 -6.21 26.52
CA MET A 71 0.33 -4.94 26.94
C MET A 71 -1.03 -5.22 27.59
N ASP A 72 -1.31 -4.53 28.68
CA ASP A 72 -2.62 -4.60 29.31
C ASP A 72 -3.67 -3.89 28.43
N GLU A 73 -4.88 -4.44 28.38
CA GLU A 73 -6.00 -3.88 27.62
C GLU A 73 -6.43 -2.52 28.20
N HIS A 74 -6.18 -2.28 29.49
CA HIS A 74 -6.45 -0.98 30.12
C HIS A 74 -5.82 0.21 29.38
N TYR A 75 -4.68 0.03 28.71
CA TYR A 75 -4.07 1.10 27.91
C TYR A 75 -4.92 1.47 26.68
N LEU A 76 -5.61 0.50 26.07
CA LEU A 76 -6.53 0.76 24.97
C LEU A 76 -7.72 1.60 25.46
N ASP A 77 -8.27 1.29 26.64
CA ASP A 77 -9.35 2.07 27.23
C ASP A 77 -8.93 3.52 27.46
N VAL A 78 -7.73 3.73 28.01
CA VAL A 78 -7.18 5.09 28.21
C VAL A 78 -7.01 5.81 26.87
N ILE A 79 -6.49 5.15 25.83
CA ILE A 79 -6.33 5.74 24.50
C ILE A 79 -7.68 6.14 23.90
N ARG A 80 -8.71 5.32 24.07
CA ARG A 80 -10.08 5.61 23.61
C ARG A 80 -10.71 6.82 24.31
N THR A 81 -10.21 7.23 25.48
CA THR A 81 -10.76 8.41 26.19
C THR A 81 -10.33 9.75 25.59
N TYR A 82 -9.29 9.79 24.76
CA TYR A 82 -8.83 11.04 24.15
C TYR A 82 -9.80 11.50 23.05
N PRO A 83 -10.27 12.77 23.08
CA PRO A 83 -11.24 13.26 22.11
C PRO A 83 -10.69 13.34 20.68
N GLU A 84 -9.37 13.36 20.50
CA GLU A 84 -8.70 13.35 19.20
C GLU A 84 -8.64 11.96 18.56
N VAL A 85 -8.86 10.89 19.33
CA VAL A 85 -8.80 9.50 18.85
C VAL A 85 -10.17 9.11 18.29
N ARG A 86 -10.24 8.99 16.96
CA ARG A 86 -11.47 8.60 16.26
C ARG A 86 -11.85 7.14 16.49
N ALA A 87 -10.85 6.26 16.45
CA ALA A 87 -10.99 4.83 16.66
C ALA A 87 -9.65 4.26 17.16
N ALA A 88 -9.71 3.24 18.00
CA ALA A 88 -8.55 2.49 18.45
C ALA A 88 -8.96 1.03 18.63
N SER A 89 -8.08 0.10 18.27
CA SER A 89 -8.36 -1.33 18.34
C SER A 89 -7.12 -2.08 18.83
N ALA A 90 -7.34 -3.17 19.57
CA ALA A 90 -6.29 -4.09 19.96
C ALA A 90 -5.74 -4.86 18.74
N TYR A 91 -4.42 -5.07 18.73
CA TYR A 91 -3.73 -5.85 17.72
C TYR A 91 -2.87 -6.92 18.39
N LEU A 92 -3.11 -8.18 18.06
CA LEU A 92 -2.32 -9.32 18.51
C LEU A 92 -1.80 -10.10 17.30
N GLY A 93 -0.55 -9.86 16.93
CA GLY A 93 0.12 -10.58 15.85
C GLY A 93 1.01 -11.71 16.35
N GLY A 94 1.00 -12.83 15.66
CA GLY A 94 1.90 -13.95 15.90
C GLY A 94 2.17 -14.75 14.64
N MET A 95 3.38 -15.32 14.53
CA MET A 95 3.68 -16.30 13.49
C MET A 95 3.13 -17.65 13.93
N MET A 96 2.24 -18.24 13.14
CA MET A 96 1.62 -19.53 13.40
C MET A 96 1.65 -20.39 12.13
N PHE A 97 1.47 -21.71 12.26
CA PHE A 97 1.28 -22.56 11.10
C PHE A 97 -0.20 -22.53 10.71
N VAL A 98 -0.48 -22.18 9.46
CA VAL A 98 -1.82 -22.25 8.88
C VAL A 98 -1.73 -23.27 7.75
N ASP A 99 -2.42 -24.40 7.92
CA ASP A 99 -2.36 -25.55 7.01
C ASP A 99 -0.92 -26.02 6.66
N GLY A 100 -0.02 -25.95 7.64
CA GLY A 100 1.38 -26.36 7.50
C GLY A 100 2.34 -25.27 7.00
N ASP A 101 1.83 -24.12 6.56
CA ASP A 101 2.63 -22.98 6.12
C ASP A 101 2.76 -21.91 7.21
N ILE A 102 3.97 -21.39 7.39
CA ILE A 102 4.23 -20.32 8.36
C ILE A 102 3.57 -19.03 7.86
N SER A 103 2.56 -18.56 8.58
CA SER A 103 1.82 -17.34 8.26
C SER A 103 1.76 -16.39 9.45
N LEU A 104 1.74 -15.08 9.16
CA LEU A 104 1.39 -14.08 10.15
C LEU A 104 -0.12 -14.14 10.39
N VAL A 105 -0.52 -14.51 11.59
CA VAL A 105 -1.92 -14.49 12.02
C VAL A 105 -2.12 -13.33 12.97
N VAL A 106 -3.19 -12.58 12.73
CA VAL A 106 -3.55 -11.39 13.50
C VAL A 106 -4.91 -11.61 14.15
N GLY A 107 -4.94 -11.54 15.47
CA GLY A 107 -6.16 -11.36 16.25
C GLY A 107 -6.42 -9.87 16.47
N ALA A 108 -7.65 -9.43 16.23
CA ALA A 108 -8.07 -8.06 16.45
C ALA A 108 -9.57 -8.00 16.78
N GLU A 109 -10.03 -6.86 17.31
CA GLU A 109 -11.45 -6.59 17.55
C GLU A 109 -12.18 -6.13 16.28
N GLU A 110 -13.51 -6.14 16.30
CA GLU A 110 -14.34 -5.65 15.17
C GLU A 110 -13.98 -4.25 14.72
N GLU A 111 -13.61 -3.41 15.69
CA GLU A 111 -13.25 -2.03 15.47
C GLU A 111 -11.95 -1.85 14.65
N ILE A 112 -11.15 -2.90 14.44
CA ILE A 112 -9.92 -2.83 13.65
C ILE A 112 -10.18 -2.31 12.24
N PHE A 113 -11.29 -2.71 11.61
CA PHE A 113 -11.64 -2.28 10.25
C PHE A 113 -12.16 -0.84 10.19
N SER A 114 -12.33 -0.17 11.34
CA SER A 114 -12.54 1.28 11.41
C SER A 114 -11.22 2.06 11.54
N VAL A 115 -10.15 1.38 11.95
CA VAL A 115 -8.80 1.92 12.12
C VAL A 115 -7.96 1.71 10.85
N ILE A 116 -8.07 0.53 10.24
CA ILE A 116 -7.39 0.19 8.98
C ILE A 116 -8.41 0.03 7.86
N SER A 117 -8.01 0.43 6.65
CA SER A 117 -8.83 0.18 5.45
C SER A 117 -8.44 -1.17 4.85
N VAL A 118 -9.42 -2.07 4.73
CA VAL A 118 -9.23 -3.37 4.08
C VAL A 118 -10.10 -3.46 2.84
N GLU A 119 -9.46 -3.68 1.69
CA GLU A 119 -10.17 -3.99 0.45
C GLU A 119 -10.50 -5.48 0.41
N LEU A 120 -11.79 -5.80 0.40
CA LEU A 120 -12.26 -7.17 0.23
C LEU A 120 -12.20 -7.55 -1.25
N GLY A 121 -11.40 -8.56 -1.57
CA GLY A 121 -11.38 -9.17 -2.90
C GLY A 121 -12.61 -10.06 -3.12
N GLU A 122 -12.81 -11.03 -2.22
CA GLU A 122 -13.92 -12.00 -2.27
C GLU A 122 -14.48 -12.24 -0.87
N GLY A 123 -15.78 -12.58 -0.79
CA GLY A 123 -16.44 -12.88 0.49
C GLY A 123 -16.89 -11.65 1.27
N ARG A 124 -16.74 -11.69 2.60
CA ARG A 124 -17.16 -10.65 3.54
C ARG A 124 -16.18 -10.53 4.70
N LEU A 125 -16.24 -9.42 5.43
CA LEU A 125 -15.53 -9.30 6.72
C LEU A 125 -16.01 -10.41 7.67
N PRO A 126 -15.11 -10.95 8.51
CA PRO A 126 -15.42 -12.04 9.40
C PRO A 126 -16.42 -11.58 10.45
N ASN A 127 -17.37 -12.45 10.81
CA ASN A 127 -18.22 -12.20 11.96
C ASN A 127 -17.55 -12.74 13.23
N TRP A 128 -17.28 -11.87 14.21
CA TRP A 128 -16.66 -12.23 15.49
C TRP A 128 -17.47 -13.22 16.35
N SER A 129 -18.73 -13.48 16.00
CA SER A 129 -19.55 -14.52 16.64
C SER A 129 -19.18 -15.94 16.19
N ASN A 130 -18.47 -16.08 15.07
CA ASN A 130 -18.07 -17.36 14.48
C ASN A 130 -16.53 -17.42 14.34
N PRO A 131 -15.93 -18.61 14.27
CA PRO A 131 -14.52 -18.78 13.92
C PRO A 131 -14.30 -18.53 12.41
N GLU A 132 -14.57 -17.31 11.97
CA GLU A 132 -14.32 -16.82 10.61
C GLU A 132 -13.02 -16.01 10.59
N MET A 133 -12.27 -16.06 9.48
CA MET A 133 -11.07 -15.26 9.29
C MET A 133 -10.98 -14.72 7.87
N VAL A 134 -10.18 -13.66 7.70
CA VAL A 134 -9.83 -13.14 6.38
C VAL A 134 -8.39 -13.52 6.08
N LEU A 135 -8.17 -14.09 4.90
CA LEU A 135 -6.83 -14.44 4.41
C LEU A 135 -6.33 -13.36 3.45
N GLY A 136 -5.05 -13.01 3.58
CA GLY A 136 -4.40 -12.15 2.61
C GLY A 136 -4.37 -12.81 1.24
N PHE A 137 -4.56 -12.03 0.17
CA PHE A 137 -4.64 -12.53 -1.20
C PHE A 137 -3.47 -13.44 -1.61
N ALA A 138 -2.25 -13.10 -1.17
CA ALA A 138 -1.06 -13.92 -1.43
C ALA A 138 -1.13 -15.28 -0.72
N ALA A 139 -1.53 -15.28 0.55
CA ALA A 139 -1.65 -16.46 1.39
C ALA A 139 -2.75 -17.40 0.87
N ALA A 140 -3.94 -16.86 0.55
CA ALA A 140 -5.03 -17.64 -0.03
C ALA A 140 -4.64 -18.32 -1.35
N ARG A 141 -3.89 -17.63 -2.21
CA ARG A 141 -3.43 -18.18 -3.50
C ARG A 141 -2.34 -19.24 -3.34
N GLU A 142 -1.44 -19.06 -2.38
CA GLU A 142 -0.35 -20.01 -2.09
C GLU A 142 -0.91 -21.31 -1.52
N MET A 143 -1.80 -21.21 -0.54
CA MET A 143 -2.48 -22.34 0.10
C MET A 143 -3.61 -22.92 -0.77
N ARG A 144 -4.01 -22.24 -1.86
CA ARG A 144 -5.11 -22.62 -2.77
C ARG A 144 -6.45 -22.80 -2.06
N VAL A 145 -6.79 -21.83 -1.21
CA VAL A 145 -8.01 -21.83 -0.39
C VAL A 145 -9.03 -20.85 -0.98
N GLU A 146 -10.30 -21.25 -1.05
CA GLU A 146 -11.40 -20.41 -1.51
C GLU A 146 -12.33 -19.99 -0.35
N VAL A 147 -13.22 -19.01 -0.61
CA VAL A 147 -14.18 -18.54 0.40
C VAL A 147 -15.14 -19.67 0.80
N GLY A 148 -15.12 -20.04 2.07
CA GLY A 148 -15.96 -21.10 2.65
C GLY A 148 -15.19 -22.37 3.00
N ASP A 149 -13.93 -22.47 2.60
CA ASP A 149 -13.06 -23.56 3.03
C ASP A 149 -12.67 -23.42 4.50
N THR A 150 -12.26 -24.55 5.10
CA THR A 150 -11.78 -24.60 6.48
C THR A 150 -10.26 -24.74 6.49
N VAL A 151 -9.61 -23.93 7.31
CA VAL A 151 -8.15 -23.98 7.52
C VAL A 151 -7.85 -24.30 8.97
N GLU A 152 -6.78 -25.07 9.21
CA GLU A 152 -6.31 -25.39 10.55
C GLU A 152 -5.18 -24.44 10.96
N ILE A 153 -5.26 -23.90 12.17
CA ILE A 153 -4.22 -23.07 12.78
C ILE A 153 -3.57 -23.88 13.90
N SER A 154 -2.25 -24.11 13.80
CA SER A 154 -1.46 -24.90 14.75
C SER A 154 -0.18 -24.20 15.23
#